data_AF-A0A963E904-F1
#
_entry.id   AF-A0A963E904-F1
#
_cell.length_a   1.000
_cell.length_b   1.000
_cell.length_c   1.000
_cell.angle_alpha   90.00
_cell.angle_beta   90.00
_cell.angle_gamma   90.00
#
_symmetry.space_group_name_H-M   'P 1'
#
loop_
_entity.id
_entity.type
_entity.pdbx_description
1 polymer ?
#
loop_
_entity_poly.entity_id
_entity_poly.type
_entity_poly.pdbx_seq_one_letter_code
_entity_poly.pdbx_strand_id
1 'polypeptide(L)'
;IMAGAPFRALLENVGFIEIQQVQRQANPLDRQASIDLAAGKIDSAIDHYQQCEQLKLYRSTTVKTELINAWKKTLSDGIEQQIILAHTREQVGELNRLAREALLEKNILQSTNHKVTTTTGEIELSPGDRLLFLKNHYDLGVFNGDFATIVKIEDSIITAQLKEKTVSFDSKKYQEFSYGYAATVHKSQGTTFQRVFTYVDGFGWDRHLSYVAMTRHKTALHVFANQDRYQTLEDLKKQLSRSPIRDNAIDYPVSFANRRGFDEESTIGRALNHIAGIGHRIKDKWLYLTQYEQWTLKQKQIDRQRDKASIRQEAKQVAKFIDLHHEVGRKWSEYYRQYAPQDFSKQKDFEAIKSLTKARDKLAYELQQSKIYNNNSRMKHELNKIDLEKYAIKHRKTLEQSQQHKNLINEIIKSPEWDKLKNEDLQKNEHFSLLIRLREQIIKNQYEMRDITRLEKSFASTSHKIINHHRLSQLFQRVVPNLYGKIKVHHYKIRENRKEFEQTRES
;
A
#
# COMPACT_ATOMS: atom_id res chain seq x y z
N ILE A 1 -10.92 9.76 15.66
CA ILE A 1 -9.77 8.88 15.97
C ILE A 1 -8.68 9.28 14.97
N MET A 2 -7.55 9.81 15.45
CA MET A 2 -6.44 10.21 14.57
C MET A 2 -5.74 8.97 14.00
N ALA A 3 -5.19 9.05 12.79
CA ALA A 3 -4.45 7.96 12.16
C ALA A 3 -3.04 7.81 12.77
N GLY A 4 -2.62 6.56 13.04
CA GLY A 4 -1.31 6.19 13.61
C GLY A 4 -1.34 5.83 15.11
N ALA A 5 -0.31 5.11 15.59
CA ALA A 5 -0.13 4.76 17.01
C ALA A 5 1.16 5.38 17.59
N PRO A 6 1.27 6.72 17.69
CA PRO A 6 2.49 7.40 18.15
C PRO A 6 2.90 7.02 19.57
N PHE A 7 1.93 6.73 20.45
CA PHE A 7 2.20 6.23 21.80
C PHE A 7 2.91 4.87 21.79
N ARG A 8 2.50 3.95 20.91
CA ARG A 8 3.16 2.65 20.77
C ARG A 8 4.61 2.82 20.30
N ALA A 9 4.84 3.69 19.32
CA ALA A 9 6.19 4.00 18.84
C ALA A 9 7.06 4.64 19.94
N LEU A 10 6.49 5.47 20.82
CA LEU A 10 7.21 6.02 21.98
C LEU A 10 7.57 4.93 23.00
N LEU A 11 6.63 4.05 23.35
CA LEU A 11 6.87 2.94 24.29
C LEU A 11 7.99 2.01 23.80
N GLU A 12 8.02 1.70 22.50
CA GLU A 12 9.02 0.81 21.89
C GLU A 12 10.44 1.42 21.84
N ASN A 13 10.57 2.76 21.79
CA ASN A 13 11.87 3.43 21.64
C ASN A 13 12.46 4.00 22.94
N VAL A 14 11.61 4.38 23.90
CA VAL A 14 12.04 5.03 25.16
C VAL A 14 12.02 4.05 26.33
N GLY A 15 11.35 2.91 26.19
CA GLY A 15 11.01 2.03 27.31
C GLY A 15 9.76 2.51 28.04
N PHE A 16 9.21 1.67 28.91
CA PHE A 16 7.97 1.98 29.64
C PHE A 16 7.96 1.34 31.03
N ILE A 17 7.18 1.95 31.93
CA ILE A 17 6.80 1.36 33.22
C ILE A 17 5.32 1.03 33.13
N GLU A 18 4.98 -0.23 33.33
CA GLU A 18 3.60 -0.69 33.30
C GLU A 18 2.99 -0.61 34.71
N ILE A 19 1.91 0.15 34.86
CA ILE A 19 1.12 0.15 36.09
C ILE A 19 0.11 -1.00 36.00
N GLN A 20 0.42 -2.10 36.68
CA GLN A 20 -0.38 -3.33 36.64
C GLN A 20 -1.57 -3.32 37.62
N GLN A 21 -1.56 -2.44 38.62
CA GLN A 21 -2.62 -2.39 39.63
C GLN A 21 -3.83 -1.59 39.15
N VAL A 22 -4.91 -2.30 38.84
CA VAL A 22 -6.23 -1.71 38.60
C VAL A 22 -6.97 -1.57 39.94
N GLN A 23 -7.43 -0.37 40.31
CA GLN A 23 -8.20 -0.14 41.55
C GLN A 23 -9.69 0.18 41.29
N ARG A 24 -10.11 0.19 40.03
CA ARG A 24 -11.44 0.68 39.61
C ARG A 24 -12.58 -0.20 40.10
N GLN A 25 -12.45 -1.51 39.95
CA GLN A 25 -13.48 -2.47 40.32
C GLN A 25 -13.46 -2.73 41.83
N ALA A 26 -14.65 -2.70 42.43
CA ALA A 26 -14.86 -2.97 43.84
C ALA A 26 -14.59 -4.44 44.19
N ASN A 27 -15.06 -5.37 43.33
CA ASN A 27 -14.81 -6.79 43.47
C ASN A 27 -13.38 -7.15 42.98
N PRO A 28 -12.55 -7.84 43.80
CA PRO A 28 -11.23 -8.30 43.38
C PRO A 28 -11.23 -9.23 42.16
N LEU A 29 -12.28 -10.04 41.96
CA LEU A 29 -12.36 -10.94 40.80
C LEU A 29 -12.63 -10.16 39.49
N ASP A 30 -13.52 -9.17 39.53
CA ASP A 30 -13.78 -8.30 38.37
C ASP A 30 -12.56 -7.44 38.01
N ARG A 31 -11.75 -7.11 39.01
CA ARG A 31 -10.45 -6.46 38.84
C ARG A 31 -9.46 -7.35 38.09
N GLN A 32 -9.37 -8.63 38.47
CA GLN A 32 -8.54 -9.59 37.75
C GLN A 32 -9.02 -9.77 36.31
N ALA A 33 -10.33 -9.90 36.08
CA ALA A 33 -10.89 -9.95 34.73
C ALA A 33 -10.55 -8.69 33.91
N SER A 34 -10.53 -7.50 34.55
CA SER A 34 -10.12 -6.25 33.89
C SER A 34 -8.62 -6.22 33.52
N ILE A 35 -7.76 -6.82 34.35
CA ILE A 35 -6.33 -7.01 34.06
C ILE A 35 -6.16 -8.01 32.90
N ASP A 36 -6.93 -9.10 32.90
CA ASP A 36 -6.90 -10.10 31.84
C ASP A 36 -7.36 -9.51 30.49
N LEU A 37 -8.40 -8.67 30.49
CA LEU A 37 -8.81 -7.92 29.29
C LEU A 37 -7.69 -6.99 28.77
N ALA A 38 -6.95 -6.32 29.67
CA ALA A 38 -5.81 -5.48 29.29
C ALA A 38 -4.67 -6.31 28.67
N ALA A 39 -4.31 -7.41 29.33
CA ALA A 39 -3.28 -8.35 28.89
C ALA A 39 -3.67 -9.11 27.61
N GLY A 40 -4.96 -9.13 27.26
CA GLY A 40 -5.48 -9.80 26.06
C GLY A 40 -5.92 -11.22 26.26
N LYS A 41 -5.98 -11.67 27.50
CA LYS A 41 -6.56 -12.94 27.91
C LYS A 41 -8.08 -12.77 27.97
N ILE A 42 -8.68 -12.45 26.81
CA ILE A 42 -10.12 -12.19 26.71
C ILE A 42 -10.90 -13.43 27.13
N ASP A 43 -10.45 -14.63 26.77
CA ASP A 43 -11.12 -15.88 27.11
C ASP A 43 -11.33 -16.01 28.63
N SER A 44 -10.27 -15.79 29.43
CA SER A 44 -10.34 -15.84 30.89
C SER A 44 -11.30 -14.81 31.49
N ALA A 45 -11.31 -13.59 30.94
CA ALA A 45 -12.22 -12.55 31.40
C ALA A 45 -13.69 -12.86 31.04
N ILE A 46 -13.94 -13.41 29.86
CA ILE A 46 -15.28 -13.82 29.42
C ILE A 46 -15.79 -14.99 30.24
N ASP A 47 -14.93 -15.96 30.57
CA ASP A 47 -15.27 -17.08 31.45
C ASP A 47 -15.67 -16.60 32.84
N HIS A 48 -14.94 -15.62 33.41
CA HIS A 48 -15.30 -14.99 34.68
C HIS A 48 -16.71 -14.36 34.66
N TYR A 49 -16.99 -13.52 33.66
CA TYR A 49 -18.30 -12.86 33.57
C TYR A 49 -19.43 -13.84 33.23
N GLN A 50 -19.15 -14.93 32.52
CA GLN A 50 -20.12 -16.00 32.30
C GLN A 50 -20.43 -16.74 33.61
N GLN A 51 -19.42 -17.12 34.40
CA GLN A 51 -19.59 -17.81 35.68
C GLN A 51 -20.37 -16.98 36.70
N CYS A 52 -20.20 -15.66 36.67
CA CYS A 52 -20.96 -14.73 37.51
C CYS A 52 -22.39 -14.45 36.99
N GLU A 53 -22.85 -15.16 35.95
CA GLU A 53 -24.10 -14.90 35.20
C GLU A 53 -24.25 -13.46 34.68
N GLN A 54 -23.12 -12.76 34.52
CA GLN A 54 -23.05 -11.39 34.04
C GLN A 54 -22.92 -11.31 32.51
N LEU A 55 -22.68 -12.43 31.83
CA LEU A 55 -22.68 -12.53 30.37
C LEU A 55 -23.70 -13.56 29.91
N LYS A 56 -24.62 -13.14 29.04
CA LYS A 56 -25.69 -13.99 28.51
C LYS A 56 -25.87 -13.77 27.01
N LEU A 57 -26.11 -14.86 26.28
CA LEU A 57 -26.41 -14.86 24.86
C LEU A 57 -27.94 -14.95 24.69
N TYR A 58 -28.48 -14.09 23.83
CA TYR A 58 -29.91 -14.02 23.53
C TYR A 58 -30.13 -13.92 22.03
N ARG A 59 -31.27 -14.41 21.53
CA ARG A 59 -31.65 -14.24 20.12
C ARG A 59 -31.71 -12.77 19.74
N SER A 60 -31.48 -12.45 18.47
CA SER A 60 -31.47 -11.08 17.96
C SER A 60 -32.78 -10.34 18.24
N THR A 61 -33.90 -11.08 18.23
CA THR A 61 -35.24 -10.55 18.50
C THR A 61 -35.47 -10.17 19.97
N THR A 62 -34.76 -10.78 20.92
CA THR A 62 -35.02 -10.60 22.37
C THR A 62 -33.88 -9.90 23.10
N VAL A 63 -32.65 -9.92 22.58
CA VAL A 63 -31.45 -9.43 23.27
C VAL A 63 -31.56 -7.98 23.77
N LYS A 64 -32.15 -7.08 22.98
CA LYS A 64 -32.33 -5.67 23.38
C LYS A 64 -33.37 -5.55 24.47
N THR A 65 -34.48 -6.27 24.36
CA THR A 65 -35.55 -6.30 25.37
C THR A 65 -35.03 -6.85 26.70
N GLU A 66 -34.26 -7.94 26.67
CA GLU A 66 -33.64 -8.53 27.86
C GLU A 66 -32.61 -7.59 28.51
N LEU A 67 -31.81 -6.90 27.70
CA LEU A 67 -30.90 -5.86 28.18
C LEU A 67 -31.67 -4.74 28.89
N ILE A 68 -32.72 -4.20 28.27
CA ILE A 68 -33.53 -3.12 28.84
C ILE A 68 -34.26 -3.60 30.10
N ASN A 69 -34.74 -4.84 30.14
CA ASN A 69 -35.35 -5.44 31.33
C ASN A 69 -34.35 -5.55 32.49
N ALA A 70 -33.11 -5.95 32.22
CA ALA A 70 -32.06 -5.99 33.23
C ALA A 70 -31.69 -4.60 33.73
N TRP A 71 -31.53 -3.63 32.83
CA TRP A 71 -31.28 -2.22 33.18
C TRP A 71 -32.44 -1.61 33.99
N LYS A 72 -33.68 -1.92 33.61
CA LYS A 72 -34.92 -1.47 34.29
C LYS A 72 -35.01 -1.95 35.74
N LYS A 73 -34.40 -3.10 36.08
CA LYS A 73 -34.36 -3.63 37.46
C LYS A 73 -33.41 -2.83 38.35
N THR A 74 -32.42 -2.13 37.78
CA THR A 74 -31.38 -1.42 38.51
C THR A 74 -31.60 0.09 38.58
N LEU A 75 -32.79 0.58 38.19
CA LEU A 75 -33.13 2.00 38.20
C LEU A 75 -33.21 2.63 39.59
N SER A 76 -33.46 1.83 40.63
CA SER A 76 -33.45 2.27 42.04
C SER A 76 -32.11 2.86 42.47
N ASP A 77 -31.01 2.44 41.83
CA ASP A 77 -29.65 2.83 42.21
C ASP A 77 -29.25 4.20 41.63
N GLY A 78 -30.15 4.86 40.89
CA GLY A 78 -29.90 6.10 40.17
C GLY A 78 -29.64 5.86 38.68
N ILE A 79 -30.35 6.59 37.82
CA ILE A 79 -30.21 6.52 36.36
C ILE A 79 -28.80 6.98 35.94
N GLU A 80 -28.26 7.97 36.66
CA GLU A 80 -26.98 8.60 36.37
C GLU A 80 -25.76 7.68 36.64
N GLN A 81 -25.93 6.67 37.50
CA GLN A 81 -24.89 5.73 37.91
C GLN A 81 -24.64 4.60 36.89
N GLN A 82 -25.49 4.48 35.88
CA GLN A 82 -25.51 3.38 34.93
C GLN A 82 -25.46 3.87 33.49
N ILE A 83 -24.94 3.02 32.59
CA ILE A 83 -24.85 3.31 31.16
C ILE A 83 -25.04 2.04 30.33
N ILE A 84 -25.67 2.18 29.18
CA ILE A 84 -25.71 1.15 28.14
C ILE A 84 -24.63 1.48 27.09
N LEU A 85 -23.78 0.52 26.75
CA LEU A 85 -22.73 0.66 25.75
C LEU A 85 -22.99 -0.25 24.55
N ALA A 86 -22.88 0.33 23.35
CA ALA A 86 -22.96 -0.40 22.09
C ALA A 86 -21.90 0.10 21.10
N HIS A 87 -21.71 -0.63 20.01
CA HIS A 87 -20.67 -0.30 19.03
C HIS A 87 -21.12 0.80 18.06
N THR A 88 -22.29 0.65 17.44
CA THR A 88 -22.74 1.57 16.37
C THR A 88 -23.67 2.65 16.90
N ARG A 89 -23.74 3.79 16.19
CA ARG A 89 -24.67 4.88 16.52
C ARG A 89 -26.14 4.47 16.37
N GLU A 90 -26.43 3.62 15.39
CA GLU A 90 -27.78 3.07 15.16
C GLU A 90 -28.24 2.25 16.37
N GLN A 91 -27.42 1.31 16.84
CA GLN A 91 -27.70 0.52 18.04
C GLN A 91 -27.92 1.43 19.26
N VAL A 92 -27.09 2.46 19.42
CA VAL A 92 -27.22 3.43 20.52
C VAL A 92 -28.53 4.23 20.43
N GLY A 93 -28.93 4.66 19.23
CA GLY A 93 -30.20 5.37 19.03
C GLY A 93 -31.40 4.52 19.44
N GLU A 94 -31.41 3.26 19.00
CA GLU A 94 -32.48 2.32 19.34
C GLU A 94 -32.51 1.99 20.85
N LEU A 95 -31.35 1.72 21.46
CA LEU A 95 -31.26 1.44 22.89
C LEU A 95 -31.68 2.65 23.74
N ASN A 96 -31.35 3.87 23.32
CA ASN A 96 -31.82 5.09 23.98
C ASN A 96 -33.35 5.21 23.92
N ARG A 97 -33.96 4.92 22.77
CA ARG A 97 -35.41 4.95 22.61
C ARG A 97 -36.09 3.92 23.53
N LEU A 98 -35.61 2.67 23.51
CA LEU A 98 -36.15 1.60 24.35
C LEU A 98 -35.96 1.89 25.85
N ALA A 99 -34.82 2.48 26.23
CA ALA A 99 -34.57 2.90 27.61
C ALA A 99 -35.56 3.99 28.07
N ARG A 100 -35.82 5.00 27.22
CA ARG A 100 -36.80 6.04 27.53
C ARG A 100 -38.22 5.46 27.62
N GLU A 101 -38.62 4.61 26.69
CA GLU A 101 -39.91 3.92 26.72
C GLU A 101 -40.11 3.14 28.03
N ALA A 102 -39.07 2.40 28.46
CA ALA A 102 -39.09 1.68 29.74
C ALA A 102 -39.23 2.60 30.98
N LEU A 103 -38.73 3.83 30.92
CA LEU A 103 -38.90 4.83 32.00
C LEU A 103 -40.31 5.42 32.03
N LEU A 104 -40.91 5.65 30.86
CA LEU A 104 -42.31 6.08 30.74
C LEU A 104 -43.26 4.99 31.27
N GLU A 105 -43.06 3.74 30.88
CA GLU A 105 -43.84 2.59 31.39
C GLU A 105 -43.79 2.45 32.92
N LYS A 106 -42.64 2.77 33.52
CA LYS A 106 -42.46 2.74 34.98
C LYS A 106 -42.98 3.98 35.70
N ASN A 107 -43.51 4.97 34.98
CA ASN A 107 -43.88 6.29 35.52
C ASN A 107 -42.73 7.01 36.24
N ILE A 108 -41.48 6.69 35.87
CA ILE A 108 -40.30 7.42 36.36
C ILE A 108 -40.14 8.73 35.59
N LEU A 109 -40.51 8.72 34.31
CA LEU A 109 -40.68 9.91 33.48
C LEU A 109 -42.16 10.11 33.16
N GLN A 110 -42.56 11.37 33.04
CA GLN A 110 -43.87 11.74 32.53
C GLN A 110 -43.69 12.36 31.14
N SER A 111 -44.39 11.83 30.13
CA SER A 111 -44.32 12.40 28.79
C SER A 111 -44.91 13.81 28.78
N THR A 112 -44.14 14.73 28.23
CA THR A 112 -44.53 16.14 28.07
C THR A 112 -44.79 16.50 26.60
N ASN A 113 -44.71 15.53 25.67
CA ASN A 113 -44.86 15.70 24.22
C ASN A 113 -43.99 16.83 23.63
N HIS A 114 -42.90 17.20 24.31
CA HIS A 114 -42.05 18.30 23.91
C HIS A 114 -41.03 17.82 22.88
N LYS A 115 -41.31 18.07 21.60
CA LYS A 115 -40.46 17.61 20.50
C LYS A 115 -39.38 18.62 20.17
N VAL A 116 -38.16 18.13 19.99
CA VAL A 116 -36.97 18.91 19.70
C VAL A 116 -36.18 18.28 18.56
N THR A 117 -35.75 19.11 17.61
CA THR A 117 -34.87 18.68 16.53
C THR A 117 -33.42 18.69 17.01
N THR A 118 -32.73 17.55 16.91
CA THR A 118 -31.29 17.42 17.16
C THR A 118 -30.55 17.07 15.88
N THR A 119 -29.22 17.12 15.89
CA THR A 119 -28.41 16.63 14.77
C THR A 119 -28.55 15.13 14.51
N THR A 120 -29.10 14.38 15.47
CA THR A 120 -29.40 12.95 15.32
C THR A 120 -30.83 12.64 14.90
N GLY A 121 -31.68 13.66 14.73
CA GLY A 121 -33.09 13.53 14.40
C GLY A 121 -34.01 14.19 15.43
N GLU A 122 -35.31 14.04 15.24
CA GLU A 122 -36.33 14.55 16.16
C GLU A 122 -36.45 13.61 17.38
N ILE A 123 -36.41 14.20 18.58
CA ILE A 123 -36.56 13.47 19.84
C ILE A 123 -37.60 14.19 20.73
N GLU A 124 -38.21 13.46 21.65
CA GLU A 124 -39.17 14.00 22.60
C GLU A 124 -38.52 14.08 23.98
N LEU A 125 -38.51 15.25 24.59
CA LEU A 125 -37.85 15.47 25.87
C LEU A 125 -38.86 15.71 26.98
N SER A 126 -38.53 15.24 28.17
CA SER A 126 -39.28 15.49 29.40
C SER A 126 -38.34 15.83 30.56
N PRO A 127 -38.77 16.62 31.55
CA PRO A 127 -38.02 16.76 32.79
C PRO A 127 -37.66 15.39 33.38
N GLY A 128 -36.43 15.23 33.82
CA GLY A 128 -35.84 13.96 34.24
C GLY A 128 -35.11 13.20 33.12
N ASP A 129 -35.27 13.56 31.84
CA ASP A 129 -34.55 12.89 30.77
C ASP A 129 -33.03 13.11 30.90
N ARG A 130 -32.26 12.06 30.62
CA ARG A 130 -30.79 12.14 30.58
C ARG A 130 -30.33 12.50 29.17
N LEU A 131 -29.48 13.52 29.07
CA LEU A 131 -28.85 13.99 27.84
C LEU A 131 -27.36 13.64 27.78
N LEU A 132 -26.86 13.51 26.55
CA LEU A 132 -25.45 13.41 26.20
C LEU A 132 -25.10 14.51 25.20
N PHE A 133 -24.14 15.36 25.53
CA PHE A 133 -23.65 16.40 24.65
C PHE A 133 -22.67 15.84 23.60
N LEU A 134 -22.86 16.24 22.34
CA LEU A 134 -22.12 15.69 21.20
C LEU A 134 -21.05 16.62 20.65
N LYS A 135 -21.05 17.90 21.05
CA LYS A 135 -20.11 18.94 20.63
C LYS A 135 -19.75 19.85 21.79
N ASN A 136 -18.55 20.42 21.76
CA ASN A 136 -18.14 21.42 22.75
C ASN A 136 -18.89 22.73 22.51
N HIS A 137 -19.32 23.37 23.60
CA HIS A 137 -19.83 24.74 23.61
C HIS A 137 -19.20 25.50 24.78
N TYR A 138 -18.12 26.24 24.50
CA TYR A 138 -17.29 26.85 25.54
C TYR A 138 -18.03 27.88 26.38
N ASP A 139 -18.93 28.67 25.79
CA ASP A 139 -19.67 29.70 26.55
C ASP A 139 -20.66 29.11 27.57
N LEU A 140 -21.22 27.92 27.27
CA LEU A 140 -22.04 27.14 28.20
C LEU A 140 -21.15 26.29 29.15
N GLY A 141 -19.86 26.22 28.84
CA GLY A 141 -18.86 25.34 29.44
C GLY A 141 -19.23 23.86 29.34
N VAL A 142 -19.86 23.45 28.25
CA VAL A 142 -20.27 22.07 28.00
C VAL A 142 -19.28 21.42 27.04
N PHE A 143 -18.87 20.20 27.33
CA PHE A 143 -17.92 19.44 26.50
C PHE A 143 -18.59 18.22 25.87
N ASN A 144 -18.06 17.80 24.72
CA ASN A 144 -18.48 16.57 24.04
C ASN A 144 -18.21 15.36 24.94
N GLY A 145 -19.26 14.60 25.25
CA GLY A 145 -19.22 13.49 26.20
C GLY A 145 -19.81 13.80 27.57
N ASP A 146 -20.16 15.06 27.85
CA ASP A 146 -20.82 15.43 29.10
C ASP A 146 -22.24 14.87 29.15
N PHE A 147 -22.61 14.38 30.33
CA PHE A 147 -23.97 13.95 30.63
C PHE A 147 -24.67 15.00 31.49
N ALA A 148 -25.95 15.21 31.24
CA ALA A 148 -26.80 16.08 32.05
C ALA A 148 -28.20 15.49 32.22
N THR A 149 -28.91 15.90 33.25
CA THR A 149 -30.32 15.53 33.48
C THR A 149 -31.19 16.77 33.32
N ILE A 150 -32.24 16.70 32.50
CA ILE A 150 -33.15 17.82 32.31
C ILE A 150 -33.87 18.13 33.62
N VAL A 151 -33.78 19.37 34.07
CA VAL A 151 -34.49 19.87 35.26
C VAL A 151 -35.81 20.50 34.84
N LYS A 152 -35.77 21.33 33.78
CA LYS A 152 -36.93 22.09 33.30
C LYS A 152 -36.83 22.34 31.81
N ILE A 153 -37.97 22.39 31.15
CA ILE A 153 -38.13 22.80 29.76
C ILE A 153 -39.14 23.93 29.73
N GLU A 154 -38.77 25.07 29.15
CA GLU A 154 -39.62 26.24 28.93
C GLU A 154 -39.52 26.66 27.47
N ASP A 155 -40.57 26.41 26.69
CA ASP A 155 -40.54 26.55 25.24
C ASP A 155 -39.32 25.85 24.62
N SER A 156 -38.41 26.56 23.95
CA SER A 156 -37.19 25.97 23.41
C SER A 156 -36.00 25.97 24.37
N ILE A 157 -36.14 26.55 25.56
CA ILE A 157 -35.06 26.63 26.56
C ILE A 157 -35.07 25.37 27.42
N ILE A 158 -33.97 24.63 27.35
CA ILE A 158 -33.74 23.43 28.16
C ILE A 158 -32.75 23.80 29.26
N THR A 159 -33.17 23.57 30.51
CA THR A 159 -32.30 23.69 31.68
C THR A 159 -31.93 22.30 32.17
N ALA A 160 -30.64 21.97 32.16
CA ALA A 160 -30.12 20.65 32.48
C ALA A 160 -29.02 20.72 33.56
N GLN A 161 -29.06 19.77 34.48
CA GLN A 161 -28.10 19.61 35.57
C GLN A 161 -26.94 18.71 35.14
N LEU A 162 -25.73 19.24 35.09
CA LEU A 162 -24.48 18.49 35.03
C LEU A 162 -24.00 18.18 36.46
N LYS A 163 -22.90 17.43 36.61
CA LYS A 163 -22.36 17.05 37.93
C LYS A 163 -22.14 18.22 38.89
N GLU A 164 -21.60 19.32 38.40
CA GLU A 164 -21.16 20.45 39.25
C GLU A 164 -21.90 21.76 38.97
N LYS A 165 -22.74 21.79 37.93
CA LYS A 165 -23.43 23.01 37.50
C LYS A 165 -24.71 22.73 36.75
N THR A 166 -25.59 23.74 36.72
CA THR A 166 -26.76 23.78 35.86
C THR A 166 -26.43 24.60 34.61
N VAL A 167 -26.88 24.15 33.44
CA VAL A 167 -26.75 24.89 32.18
C VAL A 167 -28.12 25.07 31.55
N SER A 168 -28.35 26.24 30.96
CA SER A 168 -29.57 26.54 30.21
C SER A 168 -29.18 26.88 28.78
N PHE A 169 -29.84 26.25 27.81
CA PHE A 169 -29.55 26.48 26.40
C PHE A 169 -30.83 26.44 25.57
N ASP A 170 -30.84 27.22 24.48
CA ASP A 170 -31.92 27.22 23.50
C ASP A 170 -31.70 26.09 22.50
N SER A 171 -32.60 25.11 22.49
CA SER A 171 -32.54 23.94 21.62
C SER A 171 -32.61 24.30 20.13
N LYS A 172 -33.14 25.48 19.78
CA LYS A 172 -33.12 25.97 18.40
C LYS A 172 -31.72 26.39 17.96
N LYS A 173 -30.90 26.91 18.88
CA LYS A 173 -29.54 27.39 18.62
C LYS A 173 -28.48 26.31 18.80
N TYR A 174 -28.71 25.38 19.73
CA TYR A 174 -27.79 24.30 20.03
C TYR A 174 -28.50 22.95 19.93
N GLN A 175 -28.22 22.22 18.85
CA GLN A 175 -28.88 20.94 18.48
C GLN A 175 -27.96 19.73 18.66
N GLU A 176 -26.76 19.92 19.21
CA GLU A 176 -25.68 18.93 19.25
C GLU A 176 -25.72 18.10 20.54
N PHE A 177 -26.84 17.43 20.76
CA PHE A 177 -27.09 16.56 21.92
C PHE A 177 -28.04 15.41 21.54
N SER A 178 -28.04 14.35 22.33
CA SER A 178 -28.95 13.21 22.22
C SER A 178 -29.38 12.72 23.60
N TYR A 179 -30.23 11.70 23.68
CA TYR A 179 -30.40 10.95 24.93
C TYR A 179 -29.07 10.35 25.40
N GLY A 180 -28.93 10.22 26.72
CA GLY A 180 -27.73 9.78 27.42
C GLY A 180 -27.90 8.48 28.21
N TYR A 181 -28.89 7.65 27.90
CA TYR A 181 -29.08 6.32 28.51
C TYR A 181 -28.12 5.27 27.92
N ALA A 182 -27.84 5.42 26.62
CA ALA A 182 -26.90 4.61 25.87
C ALA A 182 -25.86 5.50 25.17
N ALA A 183 -24.63 5.00 25.06
CA ALA A 183 -23.53 5.67 24.36
C ALA A 183 -22.68 4.68 23.58
N THR A 184 -21.97 5.17 22.56
CA THR A 184 -20.99 4.35 21.87
C THR A 184 -19.78 4.09 22.77
N VAL A 185 -19.19 2.91 22.68
CA VAL A 185 -17.97 2.54 23.45
C VAL A 185 -16.84 3.56 23.28
N HIS A 186 -16.71 4.15 22.08
CA HIS A 186 -15.72 5.20 21.83
C HIS A 186 -15.99 6.51 22.59
N LYS A 187 -17.26 6.86 22.82
CA LYS A 187 -17.64 8.06 23.57
C LYS A 187 -17.56 7.89 25.08
N SER A 188 -17.55 6.66 25.60
CA SER A 188 -17.37 6.40 27.03
C SER A 188 -15.90 6.27 27.46
N GLN A 189 -14.95 6.53 26.55
CA GLN A 189 -13.52 6.49 26.89
C GLN A 189 -13.19 7.53 27.98
N GLY A 190 -12.59 7.06 29.07
CA GLY A 190 -12.21 7.89 30.22
C GLY A 190 -13.29 7.99 31.30
N THR A 191 -14.54 7.70 30.99
CA THR A 191 -15.64 7.71 31.96
C THR A 191 -15.73 6.38 32.70
N THR A 192 -16.24 6.41 33.93
CA THR A 192 -16.47 5.24 34.77
C THR A 192 -17.88 5.34 35.37
N PHE A 193 -18.60 4.23 35.37
CA PHE A 193 -19.97 4.12 35.88
C PHE A 193 -20.04 3.04 36.96
N GLN A 194 -21.03 3.09 37.85
CA GLN A 194 -21.22 2.01 38.83
C GLN A 194 -21.53 0.73 38.08
N ARG A 195 -22.55 0.78 37.21
CA ARG A 195 -23.02 -0.36 36.43
C ARG A 195 -22.94 -0.11 34.93
N VAL A 196 -22.51 -1.10 34.17
CA VAL A 196 -22.40 -1.02 32.71
C VAL A 196 -23.14 -2.18 32.07
N PHE A 197 -24.01 -1.86 31.11
CA PHE A 197 -24.71 -2.84 30.28
C PHE A 197 -24.13 -2.78 28.88
N THR A 198 -23.51 -3.85 28.41
CA THR A 198 -22.84 -3.88 27.10
C THR A 198 -23.66 -4.72 26.11
N TYR A 199 -24.10 -4.10 25.02
CA TYR A 199 -24.73 -4.79 23.91
C TYR A 199 -23.69 -5.19 22.86
N VAL A 200 -23.44 -6.50 22.73
CA VAL A 200 -22.45 -7.05 21.80
C VAL A 200 -23.14 -7.62 20.57
N ASP A 201 -23.08 -6.87 19.48
CA ASP A 201 -23.61 -7.25 18.18
C ASP A 201 -22.78 -6.65 17.03
N GLY A 202 -22.72 -7.36 15.90
CA GLY A 202 -21.98 -6.98 14.68
C GLY A 202 -20.46 -7.31 14.66
N PHE A 203 -19.84 -7.30 13.47
CA PHE A 203 -18.42 -7.67 13.25
C PHE A 203 -17.37 -6.66 13.75
N GLY A 204 -17.81 -5.49 14.24
CA GLY A 204 -16.90 -4.40 14.61
C GLY A 204 -16.29 -4.54 16.01
N TRP A 205 -16.66 -5.58 16.76
CA TRP A 205 -16.04 -5.88 18.04
C TRP A 205 -14.63 -6.43 17.87
N ASP A 206 -13.74 -5.99 18.74
CA ASP A 206 -12.33 -6.36 18.76
C ASP A 206 -11.80 -6.30 20.20
N ARG A 207 -10.55 -6.72 20.42
CA ARG A 207 -9.91 -6.74 21.74
C ARG A 207 -9.93 -5.39 22.44
N HIS A 208 -9.69 -4.30 21.71
CA HIS A 208 -9.64 -2.96 22.29
C HIS A 208 -11.03 -2.44 22.61
N LEU A 209 -12.02 -2.65 21.73
CA LEU A 209 -13.40 -2.27 21.98
C LEU A 209 -13.95 -3.02 23.18
N SER A 210 -13.65 -4.32 23.28
CA SER A 210 -14.04 -5.19 24.39
C SER A 210 -13.44 -4.71 25.70
N TYR A 211 -12.12 -4.48 25.73
CA TYR A 211 -11.43 -3.90 26.88
C TYR A 211 -12.04 -2.55 27.29
N VAL A 212 -12.25 -1.64 26.33
CA VAL A 212 -12.78 -0.31 26.62
C VAL A 212 -14.22 -0.37 27.12
N ALA A 213 -15.07 -1.26 26.63
CA ALA A 213 -16.46 -1.39 27.07
C ALA A 213 -16.55 -2.03 28.45
N MET A 214 -15.92 -3.19 28.61
CA MET A 214 -16.09 -4.04 29.78
C MET A 214 -15.38 -3.49 31.02
N THR A 215 -14.34 -2.67 30.88
CA THR A 215 -13.63 -2.08 32.05
C THR A 215 -14.24 -0.78 32.58
N ARG A 216 -15.41 -0.34 32.09
CA ARG A 216 -16.05 0.94 32.49
C ARG A 216 -16.83 0.86 33.80
N HIS A 217 -17.09 -0.33 34.33
CA HIS A 217 -17.85 -0.55 35.54
C HIS A 217 -16.99 -0.44 36.81
N LYS A 218 -17.62 -0.06 37.92
CA LYS A 218 -17.05 -0.16 39.28
C LYS A 218 -17.62 -1.34 40.06
N THR A 219 -18.94 -1.56 39.98
CA THR A 219 -19.64 -2.53 40.82
C THR A 219 -20.15 -3.73 40.04
N ALA A 220 -20.70 -3.54 38.83
CA ALA A 220 -21.19 -4.66 38.03
C ALA A 220 -21.14 -4.40 36.52
N LEU A 221 -20.79 -5.44 35.77
CA LEU A 221 -20.88 -5.51 34.32
C LEU A 221 -22.03 -6.47 33.95
N HIS A 222 -22.80 -6.12 32.92
CA HIS A 222 -23.72 -7.05 32.28
C HIS A 222 -23.51 -7.03 30.77
N VAL A 223 -23.25 -8.17 30.16
CA VAL A 223 -22.96 -8.32 28.73
C VAL A 223 -24.09 -9.12 28.07
N PHE A 224 -24.71 -8.52 27.06
CA PHE A 224 -25.80 -9.10 26.27
C PHE A 224 -25.30 -9.29 24.85
N ALA A 225 -25.07 -10.53 24.44
CA ALA A 225 -24.55 -10.86 23.12
C ALA A 225 -25.63 -11.47 22.22
N ASN A 226 -25.61 -11.13 20.94
CA ASN A 226 -26.53 -11.66 19.95
C ASN A 226 -26.19 -13.11 19.58
N GLN A 227 -27.01 -14.08 19.98
CA GLN A 227 -26.83 -15.51 19.78
C GLN A 227 -26.98 -15.94 18.32
N ASP A 228 -27.82 -15.25 17.54
CA ASP A 228 -27.97 -15.56 16.11
C ASP A 228 -26.67 -15.27 15.35
N ARG A 229 -25.84 -14.39 15.93
CA ARG A 229 -24.52 -14.04 15.44
C ARG A 229 -23.42 -14.87 16.05
N TYR A 230 -23.40 -14.97 17.37
CA TYR A 230 -22.42 -15.75 18.13
C TYR A 230 -23.14 -16.99 18.63
N GLN A 231 -23.11 -18.07 17.86
CA GLN A 231 -23.88 -19.27 18.18
C GLN A 231 -23.39 -19.91 19.48
N THR A 232 -22.08 -19.84 19.71
CA THR A 232 -21.42 -20.35 20.91
C THR A 232 -20.66 -19.24 21.64
N LEU A 233 -20.35 -19.49 22.91
CA LEU A 233 -19.45 -18.62 23.68
C LEU A 233 -18.06 -18.54 23.04
N GLU A 234 -17.58 -19.62 22.43
CA GLU A 234 -16.30 -19.65 21.74
C GLU A 234 -16.29 -18.73 20.50
N ASP A 235 -17.41 -18.60 19.79
CA ASP A 235 -17.53 -17.64 18.69
C ASP A 235 -17.49 -16.20 19.18
N LEU A 236 -18.14 -15.93 20.32
CA LEU A 236 -18.09 -14.63 20.98
C LEU A 236 -16.67 -14.31 21.42
N LYS A 237 -15.98 -15.24 22.11
CA LYS A 237 -14.58 -15.11 22.52
C LYS A 237 -13.68 -14.80 21.33
N LYS A 238 -13.77 -15.58 20.24
CA LYS A 238 -12.99 -15.33 19.01
C LYS A 238 -13.21 -13.93 18.45
N GLN A 239 -14.46 -13.46 18.42
CA GLN A 239 -14.76 -12.11 17.95
C GLN A 239 -14.16 -11.05 18.88
N LEU A 240 -14.36 -11.17 20.19
CA LEU A 240 -13.86 -10.21 21.18
C LEU A 240 -12.33 -10.23 21.30
N SER A 241 -11.70 -11.37 21.03
CA SER A 241 -10.23 -11.57 21.02
C SER A 241 -9.56 -11.04 19.75
N ARG A 242 -10.34 -10.70 18.72
CA ARG A 242 -9.80 -10.23 17.44
C ARG A 242 -8.94 -8.99 17.67
N SER A 243 -7.66 -9.04 17.31
CA SER A 243 -6.83 -7.84 17.30
C SER A 243 -7.23 -6.99 16.10
N PRO A 244 -7.64 -5.73 16.29
CA PRO A 244 -7.84 -4.85 15.15
C PRO A 244 -6.49 -4.58 14.51
N ILE A 245 -6.49 -4.48 13.19
CA ILE A 245 -5.34 -4.05 12.41
C ILE A 245 -5.15 -2.56 12.72
N ARG A 246 -4.34 -2.23 13.72
CA ARG A 246 -3.68 -0.93 13.79
C ARG A 246 -2.41 -1.07 12.97
N ASP A 247 -2.54 -1.00 11.65
CA ASP A 247 -1.37 -0.84 10.79
C ASP A 247 -0.74 0.50 11.20
N ASN A 248 0.37 0.46 11.94
CA ASN A 248 1.36 1.50 11.76
C ASN A 248 1.80 1.41 10.30
N ALA A 249 2.10 2.54 9.65
CA ALA A 249 2.76 2.52 8.34
C ALA A 249 4.08 1.71 8.36
N ILE A 250 4.62 1.48 9.57
CA ILE A 250 5.78 0.64 9.87
C ILE A 250 5.47 -0.87 9.79
N ASP A 251 4.26 -1.30 10.18
CA ASP A 251 3.86 -2.72 10.27
C ASP A 251 3.21 -3.25 8.98
N TYR A 252 2.83 -2.35 8.06
CA TYR A 252 2.18 -2.64 6.78
C TYR A 252 2.90 -3.70 5.91
N PRO A 253 4.24 -3.76 5.83
CA PRO A 253 4.92 -4.73 4.97
C PRO A 253 4.83 -6.17 5.47
N VAL A 254 4.85 -6.38 6.79
CA VAL A 254 4.88 -7.72 7.42
C VAL A 254 3.48 -8.34 7.41
N SER A 255 2.46 -7.54 7.76
CA SER A 255 1.07 -7.99 7.78
C SER A 255 0.52 -8.27 6.37
N PHE A 256 0.96 -7.51 5.35
CA PHE A 256 0.63 -7.77 3.94
C PHE A 256 1.27 -9.05 3.41
N ALA A 257 2.52 -9.34 3.78
CA ALA A 257 3.25 -10.51 3.34
C ALA A 257 2.67 -11.82 3.91
N ASN A 258 2.32 -11.84 5.19
CA ASN A 258 1.70 -13.00 5.84
C ASN A 258 0.34 -13.36 5.22
N ARG A 259 -0.45 -12.35 4.81
CA ARG A 259 -1.74 -12.56 4.13
C ARG A 259 -1.62 -13.10 2.70
N ARG A 260 -0.44 -13.00 2.09
CA ARG A 260 -0.16 -13.48 0.72
C ARG A 260 0.66 -14.79 0.70
N GLY A 261 0.93 -15.37 1.87
CA GLY A 261 1.66 -16.64 1.98
C GLY A 261 3.17 -16.53 1.70
N PHE A 262 3.77 -15.36 1.93
CA PHE A 262 5.22 -15.20 1.83
C PHE A 262 5.92 -15.70 3.10
N ASP A 263 7.09 -16.32 2.90
CA ASP A 263 7.91 -16.96 3.93
C ASP A 263 8.36 -15.99 5.04
N GLU A 264 8.15 -16.39 6.30
CA GLU A 264 8.24 -15.54 7.51
C GLU A 264 9.68 -14.98 7.70
N GLU A 265 10.70 -15.81 7.49
CA GLU A 265 12.10 -15.43 7.75
C GLU A 265 12.65 -14.41 6.75
N SER A 266 12.31 -14.54 5.46
CA SER A 266 12.82 -13.65 4.41
C SER A 266 12.20 -12.24 4.46
N THR A 267 11.03 -12.13 5.07
CA THR A 267 10.22 -10.91 5.10
C THR A 267 10.47 -10.10 6.38
N ILE A 268 10.68 -10.78 7.51
CA ILE A 268 11.15 -10.17 8.77
C ILE A 268 12.47 -9.43 8.54
N GLY A 269 13.42 -10.03 7.80
CA GLY A 269 14.68 -9.39 7.46
C GLY A 269 14.53 -8.11 6.63
N ARG A 270 13.56 -8.04 5.71
CA ARG A 270 13.32 -6.82 4.91
C ARG A 270 12.58 -5.73 5.69
N ALA A 271 11.64 -6.12 6.55
CA ALA A 271 10.91 -5.21 7.42
C ALA A 271 11.81 -4.60 8.52
N LEU A 272 12.67 -5.41 9.15
CA LEU A 272 13.67 -4.95 10.11
C LEU A 272 14.65 -3.96 9.48
N ASN A 273 15.09 -4.22 8.25
CA ASN A 273 15.92 -3.27 7.49
C ASN A 273 15.19 -1.96 7.19
N HIS A 274 13.87 -1.99 6.98
CA HIS A 274 13.06 -0.79 6.75
C HIS A 274 12.83 0.01 8.05
N ILE A 275 12.58 -0.67 9.17
CA ILE A 275 12.44 -0.11 10.53
C ILE A 275 13.76 0.54 10.98
N ALA A 276 14.88 -0.17 10.82
CA ALA A 276 16.22 0.36 11.08
C ALA A 276 16.47 1.63 10.24
N GLY A 277 16.01 1.64 8.98
CA GLY A 277 16.06 2.81 8.11
C GLY A 277 15.22 4.00 8.61
N ILE A 278 14.03 3.77 9.17
CA ILE A 278 13.19 4.82 9.77
C ILE A 278 13.83 5.37 11.04
N GLY A 279 14.30 4.49 11.94
CA GLY A 279 15.01 4.88 13.16
C GLY A 279 16.29 5.68 12.86
N HIS A 280 17.06 5.28 11.85
CA HIS A 280 18.22 6.03 11.40
C HIS A 280 17.86 7.44 10.92
N ARG A 281 16.75 7.62 10.19
CA ARG A 281 16.29 8.93 9.69
C ARG A 281 15.83 9.86 10.81
N ILE A 282 15.16 9.35 11.83
CA ILE A 282 14.72 10.14 12.99
C ILE A 282 15.94 10.54 13.82
N LYS A 283 16.84 9.60 14.10
CA LYS A 283 18.10 9.86 14.79
C LYS A 283 18.96 10.88 14.04
N ASP A 284 19.02 10.80 12.70
CA ASP A 284 19.76 11.74 11.87
C ASP A 284 19.15 13.15 11.88
N LYS A 285 17.81 13.29 11.87
CA LYS A 285 17.16 14.60 12.01
C LYS A 285 17.34 15.19 13.41
N TRP A 286 17.31 14.36 14.44
CA TRP A 286 17.56 14.82 15.81
C TRP A 286 19.03 15.25 15.98
N LEU A 287 19.99 14.47 15.48
CA LEU A 287 21.42 14.81 15.51
C LEU A 287 21.73 16.10 14.71
N TYR A 288 21.02 16.34 13.60
CA TYR A 288 21.12 17.59 12.84
C TYR A 288 20.67 18.81 13.67
N LEU A 289 19.61 18.67 14.46
CA LEU A 289 19.04 19.74 15.28
C LEU A 289 19.84 19.99 16.57
N THR A 290 20.38 18.94 17.19
CA THR A 290 21.04 19.03 18.51
C THR A 290 22.56 19.12 18.43
N GLN A 291 23.20 18.50 17.42
CA GLN A 291 24.66 18.34 17.32
C GLN A 291 25.13 18.41 15.85
N TYR A 292 24.92 19.57 15.22
CA TYR A 292 25.13 19.80 13.79
C TYR A 292 26.54 19.44 13.29
N GLU A 293 27.61 19.78 14.03
CA GLU A 293 28.99 19.48 13.61
C GLU A 293 29.24 17.97 13.48
N GLN A 294 28.76 17.17 14.44
CA GLN A 294 28.88 15.70 14.38
C GLN A 294 28.07 15.11 13.22
N TRP A 295 26.89 15.69 12.95
CA TRP A 295 26.08 15.29 11.79
C TRP A 295 26.82 15.55 10.48
N THR A 296 27.46 16.72 10.30
CA THR A 296 28.22 17.01 9.07
C THR A 296 29.42 16.09 8.88
N LEU A 297 30.13 15.73 9.96
CA LEU A 297 31.23 14.76 9.92
C LEU A 297 30.74 13.36 9.55
N LYS A 298 29.60 12.93 10.11
CA LYS A 298 28.95 11.65 9.79
C LYS A 298 28.52 11.61 8.32
N GLN A 299 27.91 12.68 7.79
CA GLN A 299 27.56 12.76 6.37
C GLN A 299 28.81 12.67 5.48
N LYS A 300 29.88 13.41 5.80
CA LYS A 300 31.17 13.31 5.09
C LYS A 300 31.74 11.89 5.10
N GLN A 301 31.57 11.13 6.19
CA GLN A 301 31.99 9.73 6.24
C GLN A 301 31.11 8.81 5.37
N ILE A 302 29.79 9.00 5.39
CA ILE A 302 28.84 8.25 4.56
C ILE A 302 29.11 8.52 3.08
N ASP A 303 29.33 9.78 2.71
CA ASP A 303 29.66 10.18 1.34
C ASP A 303 30.98 9.54 0.89
N ARG A 304 32.03 9.58 1.73
CA ARG A 304 33.29 8.86 1.46
C ARG A 304 33.09 7.35 1.28
N GLN A 305 32.16 6.73 2.01
CA GLN A 305 31.86 5.30 1.86
C GLN A 305 31.08 5.02 0.59
N ARG A 306 30.10 5.87 0.23
CA ARG A 306 29.34 5.78 -1.02
C ARG A 306 30.25 5.97 -2.23
N ASP A 307 31.14 6.95 -2.18
CA ASP A 307 32.16 7.18 -3.22
C ASP A 307 33.04 5.94 -3.40
N LYS A 308 33.56 5.38 -2.29
CA LYS A 308 34.33 4.13 -2.34
C LYS A 308 33.53 2.95 -2.91
N ALA A 309 32.25 2.82 -2.57
CA ALA A 309 31.39 1.75 -3.06
C ALA A 309 31.11 1.90 -4.56
N SER A 310 30.83 3.11 -5.01
CA SER A 310 30.63 3.45 -6.43
C SER A 310 31.90 3.18 -7.24
N ILE A 311 33.06 3.62 -6.75
CA ILE A 311 34.37 3.32 -7.36
C ILE A 311 34.62 1.79 -7.42
N ARG A 312 34.24 1.03 -6.39
CA ARG A 312 34.37 -0.45 -6.41
C ARG A 312 33.45 -1.12 -7.42
N GLN A 313 32.21 -0.64 -7.56
CA GLN A 313 31.28 -1.17 -8.58
C GLN A 313 31.81 -0.91 -9.98
N GLU A 314 32.34 0.29 -10.20
CA GLU A 314 32.99 0.64 -11.46
C GLU A 314 34.19 -0.27 -11.74
N ALA A 315 35.06 -0.45 -10.74
CA ALA A 315 36.22 -1.33 -10.84
C ALA A 315 35.84 -2.76 -11.23
N LYS A 316 34.69 -3.27 -10.74
CA LYS A 316 34.15 -4.57 -11.13
C LYS A 316 33.66 -4.61 -12.58
N GLN A 317 33.01 -3.54 -13.06
CA GLN A 317 32.60 -3.46 -14.46
C GLN A 317 33.81 -3.38 -15.40
N VAL A 318 34.84 -2.62 -15.00
CA VAL A 318 36.14 -2.57 -15.69
C VAL A 318 36.78 -3.96 -15.74
N ALA A 319 36.86 -4.67 -14.61
CA ALA A 319 37.39 -6.04 -14.57
C ALA A 319 36.59 -6.99 -15.47
N LYS A 320 35.26 -6.93 -15.40
CA LYS A 320 34.37 -7.73 -16.26
C LYS A 320 34.59 -7.45 -17.74
N PHE A 321 34.85 -6.20 -18.12
CA PHE A 321 35.19 -5.87 -19.50
C PHE A 321 36.52 -6.47 -19.93
N ILE A 322 37.54 -6.38 -19.08
CA ILE A 322 38.86 -6.97 -19.33
C ILE A 322 38.74 -8.49 -19.53
N ASP A 323 38.05 -9.18 -18.61
CA ASP A 323 37.81 -10.63 -18.69
C ASP A 323 37.10 -11.01 -19.99
N LEU A 324 36.03 -10.28 -20.32
CA LEU A 324 35.23 -10.52 -21.52
C LEU A 324 36.01 -10.19 -22.80
N HIS A 325 36.87 -9.18 -22.78
CA HIS A 325 37.77 -8.87 -23.89
C HIS A 325 38.73 -10.03 -24.16
N HIS A 326 39.39 -10.54 -23.11
CA HIS A 326 40.29 -11.68 -23.23
C HIS A 326 39.57 -12.96 -23.65
N GLU A 327 38.38 -13.23 -23.11
CA GLU A 327 37.56 -14.37 -23.50
C GLU A 327 37.17 -14.32 -24.98
N VAL A 328 36.68 -13.17 -25.45
CA VAL A 328 36.34 -12.96 -26.86
C VAL A 328 37.57 -13.18 -27.75
N GLY A 329 38.74 -12.64 -27.35
CA GLY A 329 39.99 -12.83 -28.08
C GLY A 329 40.40 -14.31 -28.17
N ARG A 330 40.34 -15.05 -27.06
CA ARG A 330 40.63 -16.49 -27.02
C ARG A 330 39.67 -17.29 -27.91
N LYS A 331 38.36 -17.04 -27.79
CA LYS A 331 37.32 -17.75 -28.56
C LYS A 331 37.45 -17.49 -30.05
N TRP A 332 37.71 -16.25 -30.47
CA TRP A 332 37.99 -15.98 -31.89
C TRP A 332 39.26 -16.69 -32.35
N SER A 333 40.34 -16.68 -31.56
CA SER A 333 41.60 -17.33 -31.92
C SER A 333 41.51 -18.86 -32.03
N GLU A 334 40.72 -19.50 -31.16
CA GLU A 334 40.39 -20.93 -31.23
C GLU A 334 39.55 -21.24 -32.47
N TYR A 335 38.52 -20.43 -32.71
CA TYR A 335 37.62 -20.57 -33.84
C TYR A 335 38.33 -20.37 -35.20
N TYR A 336 39.23 -19.40 -35.30
CA TYR A 336 40.03 -19.17 -36.51
C TYR A 336 40.99 -20.33 -36.80
N ARG A 337 41.62 -20.91 -35.76
CA ARG A 337 42.49 -22.09 -35.92
C ARG A 337 41.73 -23.32 -36.41
N GLN A 338 40.46 -23.47 -36.04
CA GLN A 338 39.68 -24.67 -36.33
C GLN A 338 39.01 -24.67 -37.71
N TYR A 339 38.68 -23.49 -38.26
CA TYR A 339 37.78 -23.40 -39.43
C TYR A 339 38.35 -22.67 -40.66
N ALA A 340 39.59 -22.19 -40.65
CA ALA A 340 40.17 -21.57 -41.84
C ALA A 340 40.56 -22.62 -42.92
N PRO A 341 40.12 -22.53 -44.20
CA PRO A 341 39.42 -21.45 -44.91
C PRO A 341 38.01 -21.84 -45.45
N GLN A 342 37.12 -22.40 -44.61
CA GLN A 342 35.72 -22.66 -45.01
C GLN A 342 34.77 -21.54 -44.56
N ASP A 343 33.56 -21.48 -45.14
CA ASP A 343 32.54 -20.44 -44.91
C ASP A 343 32.08 -20.40 -43.43
N PHE A 344 32.80 -19.59 -42.64
CA PHE A 344 32.67 -19.42 -41.19
C PHE A 344 31.26 -19.03 -40.71
N SER A 345 30.40 -18.54 -41.60
CA SER A 345 29.10 -17.97 -41.25
C SER A 345 28.03 -19.01 -40.90
N LYS A 346 28.28 -20.30 -41.18
CA LYS A 346 27.31 -21.39 -41.05
C LYS A 346 27.56 -22.33 -39.87
N GLN A 347 28.65 -22.14 -39.13
CA GLN A 347 28.99 -23.00 -37.99
C GLN A 347 28.21 -22.60 -36.73
N LYS A 348 27.85 -23.60 -35.92
CA LYS A 348 27.03 -23.43 -34.71
C LYS A 348 27.68 -22.48 -33.69
N ASP A 349 29.01 -22.51 -33.58
CA ASP A 349 29.76 -21.76 -32.58
C ASP A 349 29.98 -20.28 -32.93
N PHE A 350 29.88 -19.92 -34.22
CA PHE A 350 29.96 -18.53 -34.70
C PHE A 350 28.97 -17.64 -33.96
N GLU A 351 27.77 -18.17 -33.73
CA GLU A 351 26.72 -17.40 -33.15
C GLU A 351 27.01 -17.10 -31.65
N ALA A 352 27.56 -18.05 -30.90
CA ALA A 352 27.95 -17.84 -29.51
C ALA A 352 29.10 -16.82 -29.36
N ILE A 353 30.10 -16.86 -30.24
CA ILE A 353 31.25 -15.94 -30.20
C ILE A 353 30.81 -14.51 -30.57
N LYS A 354 29.87 -14.39 -31.52
CA LYS A 354 29.30 -13.11 -31.92
C LYS A 354 28.46 -12.46 -30.82
N SER A 355 27.72 -13.23 -30.02
CA SER A 355 26.98 -12.67 -28.88
C SER A 355 27.93 -12.18 -27.77
N LEU A 356 29.01 -12.92 -27.48
CA LEU A 356 30.06 -12.47 -26.55
C LEU A 356 30.75 -11.18 -27.03
N THR A 357 31.06 -11.09 -28.32
CA THR A 357 31.65 -9.89 -28.94
C THR A 357 30.72 -8.67 -28.76
N LYS A 358 29.41 -8.85 -28.97
CA LYS A 358 28.41 -7.80 -28.76
C LYS A 358 28.29 -7.40 -27.29
N ALA A 359 28.35 -8.36 -26.37
CA ALA A 359 28.30 -8.10 -24.93
C ALA A 359 29.52 -7.28 -24.48
N ARG A 360 30.71 -7.58 -25.03
CA ARG A 360 31.93 -6.79 -24.80
C ARG A 360 31.77 -5.36 -25.29
N ASP A 361 31.33 -5.18 -26.54
CA ASP A 361 31.23 -3.85 -27.14
C ASP A 361 30.15 -2.99 -26.44
N LYS A 362 29.07 -3.62 -25.97
CA LYS A 362 28.04 -2.98 -25.14
C LYS A 362 28.63 -2.49 -23.81
N LEU A 363 29.37 -3.35 -23.11
CA LEU A 363 30.00 -3.00 -21.84
C LEU A 363 31.06 -1.90 -22.01
N ALA A 364 31.78 -1.90 -23.13
CA ALA A 364 32.71 -0.82 -23.49
C ALA A 364 32.00 0.53 -23.62
N TYR A 365 30.85 0.53 -24.31
CA TYR A 365 30.02 1.72 -24.47
C TYR A 365 29.48 2.24 -23.13
N GLU A 366 28.99 1.34 -22.26
CA GLU A 366 28.50 1.69 -20.93
C GLU A 366 29.59 2.33 -20.05
N LEU A 367 30.80 1.76 -20.07
CA LEU A 367 31.95 2.30 -19.34
C LEU A 367 32.39 3.68 -19.86
N GLN A 368 32.37 3.90 -21.18
CA GLN A 368 32.73 5.20 -21.77
C GLN A 368 31.78 6.33 -21.35
N GLN A 369 30.50 6.02 -21.13
CA GLN A 369 29.49 6.99 -20.68
C GLN A 369 29.59 7.29 -19.18
N SER A 370 30.37 6.53 -18.41
CA SER A 370 30.46 6.73 -16.96
C SER A 370 31.35 7.91 -16.59
N LYS A 371 30.81 8.83 -15.77
CA LYS A 371 31.54 10.00 -15.26
C LYS A 371 32.65 9.63 -14.29
N ILE A 372 32.48 8.55 -13.53
CA ILE A 372 33.44 8.12 -12.49
C ILE A 372 34.68 7.52 -13.14
N TYR A 373 34.52 6.67 -14.17
CA TYR A 373 35.59 6.18 -15.03
C TYR A 373 36.39 7.32 -15.63
N ASN A 374 35.70 8.29 -16.25
CA ASN A 374 36.33 9.42 -16.92
C ASN A 374 37.17 10.30 -15.98
N ASN A 375 36.81 10.33 -14.68
CA ASN A 375 37.51 11.08 -13.65
C ASN A 375 38.58 10.26 -12.90
N ASN A 376 38.72 8.95 -13.16
CA ASN A 376 39.68 8.08 -12.47
C ASN A 376 40.86 7.71 -13.38
N SER A 377 41.97 8.42 -13.22
CA SER A 377 43.17 8.28 -14.05
C SER A 377 43.75 6.86 -14.08
N ARG A 378 43.63 6.09 -12.98
CA ARG A 378 44.16 4.71 -12.91
C ARG A 378 43.32 3.74 -13.74
N MET A 379 42.00 3.84 -13.67
CA MET A 379 41.11 2.98 -14.47
C MET A 379 41.23 3.28 -15.96
N LYS A 380 41.34 4.57 -16.31
CA LYS A 380 41.58 5.02 -17.68
C LYS A 380 42.90 4.46 -18.23
N HIS A 381 43.95 4.44 -17.42
CA HIS A 381 45.24 3.87 -17.82
C HIS A 381 45.15 2.36 -18.14
N GLU A 382 44.43 1.57 -17.34
CA GLU A 382 44.29 0.12 -17.60
C GLU A 382 43.45 -0.18 -18.85
N LEU A 383 42.39 0.57 -19.10
CA LEU A 383 41.52 0.33 -20.26
C LEU A 383 42.06 0.91 -21.58
N ASN A 384 42.89 1.95 -21.51
CA ASN A 384 43.59 2.45 -22.69
C ASN A 384 44.55 1.41 -23.29
N LYS A 385 45.06 0.46 -22.50
CA LYS A 385 45.86 -0.67 -23.02
C LYS A 385 45.05 -1.62 -23.91
N ILE A 386 43.72 -1.54 -23.85
CA ILE A 386 42.78 -2.50 -24.45
C ILE A 386 41.87 -1.81 -25.51
N ASP A 387 42.16 -0.56 -25.89
CA ASP A 387 41.40 0.22 -26.88
C ASP A 387 39.87 0.25 -26.63
N LEU A 388 39.46 0.53 -25.39
CA LEU A 388 38.03 0.61 -25.00
C LEU A 388 37.19 1.44 -25.98
N GLU A 389 37.71 2.58 -26.41
CA GLU A 389 37.04 3.53 -27.31
C GLU A 389 36.68 2.91 -28.66
N LYS A 390 37.56 2.06 -29.22
CA LYS A 390 37.31 1.36 -30.49
C LYS A 390 36.07 0.49 -30.41
N TYR A 391 35.89 -0.22 -29.31
CA TYR A 391 34.75 -1.12 -29.10
C TYR A 391 33.47 -0.37 -28.77
N ALA A 392 33.57 0.70 -27.99
CA ALA A 392 32.45 1.57 -27.70
C ALA A 392 31.90 2.26 -28.98
N ILE A 393 32.78 2.73 -29.87
CA ILE A 393 32.40 3.31 -31.17
C ILE A 393 31.67 2.26 -32.03
N LYS A 394 32.13 1.00 -32.04
CA LYS A 394 31.46 -0.08 -32.77
C LYS A 394 30.04 -0.31 -32.28
N HIS A 395 29.83 -0.33 -30.96
CA HIS A 395 28.50 -0.46 -30.38
C HIS A 395 27.62 0.75 -30.69
N ARG A 396 28.15 1.97 -30.60
CA ARG A 396 27.43 3.21 -30.92
C ARG A 396 26.91 3.22 -32.36
N LYS A 397 27.77 2.94 -33.34
CA LYS A 397 27.38 2.87 -34.76
C LYS A 397 26.26 1.85 -34.98
N THR A 398 26.37 0.71 -34.30
CA THR A 398 25.40 -0.36 -34.34
C THR A 398 24.03 0.06 -33.77
N LEU A 399 24.04 0.79 -32.65
CA LEU A 399 22.85 1.34 -32.01
C LEU A 399 22.18 2.42 -32.87
N GLU A 400 22.97 3.32 -33.45
CA GLU A 400 22.51 4.38 -34.36
C GLU A 400 21.82 3.79 -35.60
N GLN A 401 22.42 2.77 -36.22
CA GLN A 401 21.82 2.06 -37.35
C GLN A 401 20.50 1.38 -36.95
N SER A 402 20.47 0.69 -35.81
CA SER A 402 19.25 0.06 -35.30
C SER A 402 18.14 1.08 -35.04
N GLN A 403 18.46 2.25 -34.48
CA GLN A 403 17.50 3.31 -34.22
C GLN A 403 17.00 3.97 -35.52
N GLN A 404 17.89 4.21 -36.50
CA GLN A 404 17.52 4.69 -37.83
C GLN A 404 16.54 3.71 -38.51
N HIS A 405 16.79 2.40 -38.43
CA HIS A 405 15.90 1.39 -38.97
C HIS A 405 14.54 1.37 -38.26
N LYS A 406 14.53 1.45 -36.93
CA LYS A 406 13.30 1.54 -36.14
C LYS A 406 12.47 2.78 -36.52
N ASN A 407 13.13 3.92 -36.70
CA ASN A 407 12.48 5.16 -37.11
C ASN A 407 11.91 5.05 -38.53
N LEU A 408 12.69 4.55 -39.49
CA LEU A 408 12.22 4.33 -40.87
C LEU A 408 11.01 3.39 -40.92
N ILE A 409 11.04 2.31 -40.15
CA ILE A 409 9.92 1.35 -40.06
C ILE A 409 8.68 2.00 -39.41
N ASN A 410 8.87 2.81 -38.36
CA ASN A 410 7.76 3.54 -37.73
C ASN A 410 7.16 4.59 -38.66
N GLU A 411 7.96 5.28 -39.46
CA GLU A 411 7.48 6.21 -40.51
C GLU A 411 6.66 5.47 -41.58
N ILE A 412 7.13 4.31 -42.02
CA ILE A 412 6.41 3.44 -42.97
C ILE A 412 5.05 3.01 -42.40
N ILE A 413 4.98 2.64 -41.11
CA ILE A 413 3.77 2.12 -40.47
C ILE A 413 2.73 3.21 -40.21
N LYS A 414 3.17 4.44 -39.91
CA LYS A 414 2.28 5.58 -39.60
C LYS A 414 1.81 6.34 -40.84
N SER A 415 2.31 5.99 -42.02
CA SER A 415 1.89 6.57 -43.29
C SER A 415 0.43 6.18 -43.59
N PRO A 416 -0.48 7.13 -43.83
CA PRO A 416 -1.88 6.87 -44.20
C PRO A 416 -2.04 5.95 -45.42
N GLU A 417 -1.01 5.91 -46.26
CA GLU A 417 -0.92 5.08 -47.45
C GLU A 417 -0.65 3.59 -47.13
N TRP A 418 -0.09 3.27 -45.95
CA TRP A 418 0.08 1.89 -45.48
C TRP A 418 -1.25 1.19 -45.23
N ASP A 419 -2.26 1.92 -44.73
CA ASP A 419 -3.61 1.38 -44.52
C ASP A 419 -4.31 1.08 -45.86
N LYS A 420 -3.98 1.79 -46.94
CA LYS A 420 -4.47 1.49 -48.30
C LYS A 420 -3.93 0.15 -48.83
N LEU A 421 -2.66 -0.16 -48.54
CA LEU A 421 -2.04 -1.47 -48.90
C LEU A 421 -2.68 -2.66 -48.16
N LYS A 422 -3.30 -2.42 -46.99
CA LYS A 422 -3.94 -3.45 -46.18
C LYS A 422 -5.32 -3.89 -46.70
N ASN A 423 -5.96 -3.00 -47.49
CA ASN A 423 -7.31 -3.14 -48.02
C ASN A 423 -7.37 -3.68 -49.45
N GLU A 424 -6.29 -3.61 -50.23
CA GLU A 424 -6.19 -4.33 -51.50
C GLU A 424 -5.88 -5.83 -51.25
N ASP A 425 -6.19 -6.71 -52.21
CA ASP A 425 -6.07 -8.20 -52.20
C ASP A 425 -4.66 -8.78 -51.85
N LEU A 426 -3.74 -7.94 -51.38
CA LEU A 426 -2.36 -8.23 -51.00
C LEU A 426 -2.21 -9.15 -49.78
N GLN A 427 -3.24 -9.34 -48.95
CA GLN A 427 -3.19 -10.29 -47.82
C GLN A 427 -3.00 -11.75 -48.28
N LYS A 428 -3.42 -12.09 -49.51
CA LYS A 428 -3.22 -13.42 -50.10
C LYS A 428 -1.80 -13.64 -50.64
N ASN A 429 -0.96 -12.60 -50.68
CA ASN A 429 0.41 -12.71 -51.17
C ASN A 429 1.38 -13.06 -50.02
N GLU A 430 2.10 -14.19 -50.17
CA GLU A 430 3.02 -14.68 -49.15
C GLU A 430 4.12 -13.66 -48.77
N HIS A 431 4.59 -12.84 -49.71
CA HIS A 431 5.63 -11.85 -49.44
C HIS A 431 5.13 -10.66 -48.61
N PHE A 432 3.88 -10.24 -48.81
CA PHE A 432 3.26 -9.18 -48.01
C PHE A 432 2.92 -9.67 -46.59
N SER A 433 2.42 -10.91 -46.48
CA SER A 433 2.22 -11.59 -45.20
C SER A 433 3.54 -11.77 -44.40
N LEU A 434 4.65 -12.03 -45.09
CA LEU A 434 5.99 -12.10 -44.49
C LEU A 434 6.44 -10.73 -43.94
N LEU A 435 6.19 -9.64 -44.66
CA LEU A 435 6.46 -8.28 -44.18
C LEU A 435 5.68 -7.94 -42.90
N ILE A 436 4.41 -8.37 -42.80
CA ILE A 436 3.58 -8.16 -41.61
C ILE A 436 4.10 -8.98 -40.41
N ARG A 437 4.51 -10.24 -40.64
CA ARG A 437 5.11 -11.07 -39.57
C ARG A 437 6.46 -10.54 -39.10
N LEU A 438 7.32 -10.09 -40.03
CA LEU A 438 8.58 -9.44 -39.69
C LEU A 438 8.35 -8.17 -38.86
N ARG A 439 7.31 -7.38 -39.20
CA ARG A 439 6.85 -6.22 -38.40
C ARG A 439 6.50 -6.61 -36.96
N GLU A 440 5.72 -7.67 -36.76
CA GLU A 440 5.31 -8.09 -35.41
C GLU A 440 6.50 -8.59 -34.57
N GLN A 441 7.47 -9.25 -35.19
CA GLN A 441 8.70 -9.68 -34.53
C GLN A 441 9.62 -8.50 -34.17
N ILE A 442 9.74 -7.48 -35.02
CA ILE A 442 10.50 -6.26 -34.72
C ILE A 442 9.87 -5.46 -33.57
N ILE A 443 8.53 -5.42 -33.50
CA ILE A 443 7.79 -4.74 -32.42
C ILE A 443 7.90 -5.50 -31.09
N LYS A 444 7.83 -6.85 -31.11
CA LYS A 444 7.93 -7.69 -29.90
C LYS A 444 9.34 -7.77 -29.33
N ASN A 445 10.40 -7.71 -30.14
CA ASN A 445 11.78 -7.87 -29.66
C ASN A 445 12.42 -6.53 -29.32
N GLN A 446 12.13 -6.02 -28.12
CA GLN A 446 12.98 -5.01 -27.48
C GLN A 446 14.35 -5.63 -27.16
N TYR A 447 15.24 -5.52 -28.15
CA TYR A 447 16.68 -5.77 -28.18
C TYR A 447 17.18 -7.23 -28.16
N GLU A 448 17.47 -7.74 -29.36
CA GLU A 448 18.79 -8.30 -29.68
C GLU A 448 19.23 -7.84 -31.08
N MET A 449 20.45 -7.31 -31.21
CA MET A 449 21.06 -6.95 -32.51
C MET A 449 21.13 -8.13 -33.50
N ARG A 450 20.95 -9.36 -33.02
CA ARG A 450 20.99 -10.59 -33.80
C ARG A 450 19.68 -10.79 -34.56
N ASP A 451 18.58 -10.54 -33.88
CA ASP A 451 17.24 -10.54 -34.46
C ASP A 451 17.10 -9.39 -35.43
N ILE A 452 17.60 -8.19 -35.10
CA ILE A 452 17.52 -7.03 -35.98
C ILE A 452 18.25 -7.27 -37.32
N THR A 453 19.49 -7.79 -37.34
CA THR A 453 20.19 -8.08 -38.61
C THR A 453 19.54 -9.22 -39.41
N ARG A 454 18.95 -10.21 -38.74
CA ARG A 454 18.21 -11.30 -39.40
C ARG A 454 16.90 -10.79 -40.01
N LEU A 455 16.21 -9.93 -39.27
CA LEU A 455 14.99 -9.25 -39.68
C LEU A 455 15.28 -8.26 -40.81
N GLU A 456 16.42 -7.54 -40.79
CA GLU A 456 16.90 -6.67 -41.87
C GLU A 456 17.19 -7.46 -43.16
N LYS A 457 17.90 -8.59 -43.08
CA LYS A 457 18.14 -9.45 -44.25
C LYS A 457 16.84 -10.01 -44.82
N SER A 458 15.92 -10.41 -43.94
CA SER A 458 14.62 -10.94 -44.35
C SER A 458 13.74 -9.85 -44.95
N PHE A 459 13.71 -8.65 -44.36
CA PHE A 459 13.03 -7.46 -44.86
C PHE A 459 13.60 -7.05 -46.21
N ALA A 460 14.91 -6.86 -46.33
CA ALA A 460 15.58 -6.50 -47.58
C ALA A 460 15.36 -7.53 -48.70
N SER A 461 15.41 -8.84 -48.39
CA SER A 461 15.11 -9.92 -49.34
C SER A 461 13.65 -9.88 -49.80
N THR A 462 12.72 -9.63 -48.88
CA THR A 462 11.28 -9.59 -49.17
C THR A 462 10.92 -8.32 -49.96
N SER A 463 11.48 -7.16 -49.58
CA SER A 463 11.39 -5.92 -50.34
C SER A 463 12.00 -6.06 -51.74
N HIS A 464 13.12 -6.76 -51.90
CA HIS A 464 13.75 -7.02 -53.20
C HIS A 464 12.84 -7.87 -54.10
N LYS A 465 12.21 -8.92 -53.56
CA LYS A 465 11.22 -9.73 -54.29
C LYS A 465 10.00 -8.91 -54.72
N ILE A 466 9.53 -7.99 -53.87
CA ILE A 466 8.39 -7.12 -54.16
C ILE A 466 8.75 -6.09 -55.25
N ILE A 467 9.94 -5.49 -55.18
CA ILE A 467 10.43 -4.51 -56.17
C ILE A 467 10.65 -5.16 -57.55
N ASN A 468 11.11 -6.42 -57.60
CA ASN A 468 11.33 -7.11 -58.88
C ASN A 468 10.06 -7.75 -59.45
N HIS A 469 9.04 -7.98 -58.63
CA HIS A 469 7.76 -8.50 -59.10
C HIS A 469 6.93 -7.36 -59.72
N HIS A 470 6.98 -7.25 -61.06
CA HIS A 470 6.46 -6.12 -61.84
C HIS A 470 5.08 -5.58 -61.38
N ARG A 471 4.09 -6.46 -61.20
CA ARG A 471 2.74 -6.07 -60.78
C ARG A 471 2.70 -5.50 -59.34
N LEU A 472 3.50 -6.04 -58.43
CA LEU A 472 3.59 -5.59 -57.03
C LEU A 472 4.40 -4.30 -56.92
N SER A 473 5.49 -4.18 -57.67
CA SER A 473 6.26 -2.95 -57.75
C SER A 473 5.43 -1.79 -58.28
N GLN A 474 4.61 -2.03 -59.32
CA GLN A 474 3.70 -1.00 -59.85
C GLN A 474 2.61 -0.61 -58.86
N LEU A 475 2.01 -1.58 -58.14
CA LEU A 475 1.06 -1.31 -57.06
C LEU A 475 1.71 -0.52 -55.91
N PHE A 476 2.88 -0.95 -55.43
CA PHE A 476 3.61 -0.29 -54.35
C PHE A 476 4.06 1.12 -54.73
N GLN A 477 4.49 1.32 -55.98
CA GLN A 477 4.86 2.63 -56.53
C GLN A 477 3.65 3.55 -56.74
N ARG A 478 2.47 3.00 -57.09
CA ARG A 478 1.22 3.78 -57.22
C ARG A 478 0.64 4.18 -55.87
N VAL A 479 0.68 3.28 -54.89
CA VAL A 479 0.07 3.50 -53.58
C VAL A 479 0.97 4.31 -52.64
N VAL A 480 2.31 4.14 -52.71
CA VAL A 480 3.26 4.90 -51.86
C VAL A 480 4.54 5.34 -52.61
N PRO A 481 4.47 6.37 -53.48
CA PRO A 481 5.59 6.77 -54.36
C PRO A 481 6.87 7.21 -53.61
N ASN A 482 6.71 8.03 -52.56
CA ASN A 482 7.83 8.57 -51.77
C ASN A 482 8.54 7.49 -50.95
N LEU A 483 7.81 6.47 -50.50
CA LEU A 483 8.34 5.38 -49.69
C LEU A 483 9.09 4.36 -50.54
N TYR A 484 8.60 4.08 -51.75
CA TYR A 484 9.29 3.24 -52.73
C TYR A 484 10.68 3.81 -53.06
N GLY A 485 10.78 5.14 -53.23
CA GLY A 485 12.06 5.84 -53.39
C GLY A 485 13.00 5.67 -52.19
N LYS A 486 12.50 5.90 -50.96
CA LYS A 486 13.29 5.74 -49.72
C LYS A 486 13.77 4.29 -49.50
N ILE A 487 12.91 3.29 -49.74
CA ILE A 487 13.26 1.87 -49.62
C ILE A 487 14.31 1.46 -50.66
N LYS A 488 14.19 1.96 -51.90
CA LYS A 488 15.16 1.73 -52.97
C LYS A 488 16.52 2.35 -52.62
N VAL A 489 16.55 3.59 -52.14
CA VAL A 489 17.77 4.28 -51.67
C VAL A 489 18.41 3.56 -50.48
N HIS A 490 17.60 3.10 -49.51
CA HIS A 490 18.09 2.35 -48.34
C HIS A 490 18.68 0.98 -48.74
N HIS A 491 18.07 0.30 -49.71
CA HIS A 491 18.60 -0.93 -50.29
C HIS A 491 19.98 -0.73 -50.94
N TYR A 492 20.17 0.39 -51.66
CA TYR A 492 21.48 0.76 -52.21
C TYR A 492 22.51 1.03 -51.10
N LYS A 493 22.15 1.80 -50.06
CA LYS A 493 23.03 2.07 -48.91
C LYS A 493 23.42 0.83 -48.12
N ILE A 494 22.51 -0.13 -47.92
CA ILE A 494 22.85 -1.42 -47.26
C ILE A 494 23.88 -2.21 -48.10
N ARG A 495 23.78 -2.13 -49.43
CA ARG A 495 24.69 -2.82 -50.36
C ARG A 495 26.07 -2.18 -50.39
N GLU A 496 26.15 -0.85 -50.31
CA GLU A 496 27.41 -0.10 -50.14
C GLU A 496 28.04 -0.33 -48.77
N ASN A 497 27.28 -0.18 -47.68
CA ASN A 497 27.77 -0.42 -46.31
C ASN A 497 28.27 -1.86 -46.13
N ARG A 498 27.64 -2.85 -46.80
CA ARG A 498 28.12 -4.24 -46.78
C ARG A 498 29.45 -4.40 -47.51
N LYS A 499 29.65 -3.69 -48.63
CA LYS A 499 30.94 -3.65 -49.34
C LYS A 499 32.02 -2.93 -48.53
N GLU A 500 31.70 -1.80 -47.89
CA GLU A 500 32.64 -1.13 -46.97
C GLU A 500 32.99 -2.03 -45.78
N PHE A 501 32.02 -2.72 -45.19
CA PHE A 501 32.26 -3.65 -44.08
C PHE A 501 33.07 -4.89 -44.50
N GLU A 502 32.94 -5.33 -45.76
CA GLU A 502 33.77 -6.40 -46.35
C GLU A 502 35.18 -5.89 -46.72
N GLN A 503 35.34 -4.62 -47.13
CA GLN A 503 36.64 -3.97 -47.37
C GLN A 503 37.41 -3.67 -46.07
N THR A 504 36.72 -3.22 -45.01
CA THR A 504 37.32 -3.03 -43.67
C THR A 504 37.67 -4.36 -42.99
N ARG A 505 37.30 -5.48 -43.61
CA ARG A 505 37.59 -6.85 -43.16
C ARG A 505 38.81 -7.44 -43.89
N GLU A 506 39.22 -6.84 -45.01
CA GLU A 506 40.46 -7.19 -45.75
C GLU A 506 41.66 -6.32 -45.34
N SER A 507 41.44 -5.10 -44.84
CA SER A 507 42.44 -4.26 -44.14
C SER A 507 42.55 -4.61 -42.67
#